data_AF-A0A9Q0IZB8-F1
#
_entry.id   AF-A0A9Q0IZB8-F1
#
_cell.length_a   1.000
_cell.length_b   1.000
_cell.length_c   1.000
_cell.angle_alpha   90.00
_cell.angle_beta   90.00
_cell.angle_gamma   90.00
#
_symmetry.space_group_name_H-M   'P 1'
#
loop_
_entity.id
_entity.type
_entity.pdbx_description
1 polymer ?
#
loop_
_entity_poly.entity_id
_entity_poly.type
_entity_poly.pdbx_seq_one_letter_code
_entity_poly.pdbx_strand_id
1 'polypeptide(L)'
;MAAKPPPSEDNFELKAMKAMGAMEEGDALFGSGAEVNLDSQVYWWHDKYRPRKPKYFNRVHTGYEWNKYNQTHYDHDNPPPKIVQGYKFNIFYPDLVDKTKAPTYTIEKDGSNGETCIIRFHAGPRYEDIAFRIVNKEWEYSHKKGFKCTFERGILHVYFNFKRYRYRR
;
A
#
# COMPACT_ATOMS: atom_id res chain seq x y z
N MET A 1 33.54 19.29 18.19
CA MET A 1 32.94 17.94 18.10
C MET A 1 31.80 18.03 17.10
N ALA A 2 31.94 17.45 15.91
CA ALA A 2 30.91 17.50 14.87
C ALA A 2 29.71 16.63 15.30
N ALA A 3 28.51 17.22 15.30
CA ALA A 3 27.28 16.51 15.60
C ALA A 3 27.04 15.42 14.54
N LYS A 4 26.87 14.18 14.99
CA LYS A 4 26.46 13.05 14.14
C LYS A 4 25.09 13.39 13.52
N PRO A 5 24.88 13.24 12.21
CA PRO A 5 23.56 13.42 11.61
C PRO A 5 22.57 12.41 12.21
N PRO A 6 21.28 12.75 12.32
CA PRO A 6 20.28 11.87 12.92
C PRO A 6 20.17 10.56 12.11
N PRO A 7 20.30 9.38 12.72
CA PRO A 7 20.16 8.12 12.01
C PRO A 7 18.69 7.71 12.04
N SER A 8 17.84 8.21 11.14
CA SER A 8 16.41 7.85 11.26
C SER A 8 15.54 7.86 10.01
N GLU A 9 16.03 8.26 8.82
CA GLU A 9 15.20 8.21 7.60
C GLU A 9 15.62 7.12 6.60
N ASP A 10 16.90 7.07 6.25
CA ASP A 10 17.42 6.10 5.28
C ASP A 10 17.17 4.63 5.68
N ASN A 11 17.10 4.34 6.98
CA ASN A 11 16.97 2.96 7.47
C ASN A 11 15.56 2.37 7.24
N PHE A 12 14.50 3.18 7.24
CA PHE A 12 13.15 2.65 7.05
C PHE A 12 12.86 2.42 5.56
N GLU A 13 13.25 3.34 4.69
CA GLU A 13 13.09 3.18 3.24
C GLU A 13 13.91 1.98 2.75
N LEU A 14 15.15 1.84 3.19
CA LEU A 14 15.98 0.69 2.86
C LEU A 14 15.36 -0.64 3.32
N LYS A 15 14.73 -0.66 4.50
CA LYS A 15 13.99 -1.84 4.99
C LYS A 15 12.77 -2.16 4.11
N ALA A 16 11.99 -1.15 3.71
CA ALA A 16 10.85 -1.37 2.81
C ALA A 16 11.29 -1.78 1.41
N MET A 17 12.33 -1.17 0.85
CA MET A 17 12.92 -1.56 -0.42
C MET A 17 13.41 -3.01 -0.38
N LYS A 18 14.09 -3.41 0.71
CA LYS A 18 14.52 -4.80 0.89
C LYS A 18 13.34 -5.76 1.02
N ALA A 19 12.28 -5.38 1.72
CA ALA A 19 11.08 -6.20 1.92
C ALA A 19 10.24 -6.37 0.64
N MET A 20 10.15 -5.32 -0.18
CA MET A 20 9.43 -5.34 -1.46
C MET A 20 10.22 -5.92 -2.62
N GLY A 21 11.53 -6.12 -2.45
CA GLY A 21 12.43 -6.56 -3.49
C GLY A 21 12.80 -5.45 -4.48
N ALA A 22 13.57 -5.86 -5.49
CA ALA A 22 13.97 -4.99 -6.59
C ALA A 22 12.73 -4.37 -7.26
N MET A 23 12.90 -3.15 -7.78
CA MET A 23 11.85 -2.48 -8.53
C MET A 23 11.64 -3.24 -9.83
N GLU A 24 10.47 -3.86 -9.99
CA GLU A 24 10.11 -4.55 -11.23
C GLU A 24 9.67 -3.55 -12.30
N GLU A 25 9.76 -3.95 -13.56
CA GLU A 25 9.32 -3.13 -14.69
C GLU A 25 7.81 -2.84 -14.55
N GLY A 26 7.47 -1.61 -14.14
CA GLY A 26 6.08 -1.18 -13.89
C GLY A 26 5.73 -0.90 -12.43
N ASP A 27 6.60 -1.20 -11.47
CA ASP A 27 6.48 -0.69 -10.10
C ASP A 27 6.73 0.82 -10.08
N ALA A 28 5.85 1.59 -9.44
CA ALA A 28 6.06 3.02 -9.19
C ALA A 28 5.78 3.34 -7.71
N LEU A 29 6.40 4.40 -7.19
CA LEU A 29 6.02 4.91 -5.87
C LEU A 29 4.56 5.35 -5.91
N PHE A 30 3.83 4.97 -4.88
CA PHE A 30 2.44 5.39 -4.75
C PHE A 30 2.42 6.88 -4.39
N GLY A 31 1.87 7.71 -5.29
CA GLY A 31 1.96 9.16 -5.19
C GLY A 31 1.25 9.75 -3.98
N SER A 32 1.75 10.88 -3.48
CA SER A 32 1.22 11.62 -2.32
C SER A 32 -0.24 12.08 -2.46
N GLY A 33 -0.78 12.14 -3.68
CA GLY A 33 -2.20 12.45 -3.94
C GLY A 33 -3.18 11.29 -3.70
N ALA A 34 -2.71 10.11 -3.31
CA ALA A 34 -3.56 8.94 -3.04
C ALA A 34 -3.89 8.73 -1.55
N GLU A 35 -3.22 9.45 -0.64
CA GLU A 35 -3.60 9.50 0.77
C GLU A 35 -4.93 10.23 0.91
N VAL A 36 -5.89 9.58 1.58
CA VAL A 36 -7.18 10.19 1.90
C VAL A 36 -7.06 10.85 3.25
N ASN A 37 -7.37 12.16 3.31
CA ASN A 37 -7.43 12.88 4.58
C ASN A 37 -8.61 12.33 5.39
N LEU A 38 -8.30 11.64 6.48
CA LEU A 38 -9.30 11.29 7.48
C LEU A 38 -9.44 12.51 8.40
N ASP A 39 -10.66 13.03 8.51
CA ASP A 39 -10.95 14.10 9.47
C ASP A 39 -10.43 13.72 10.86
N SER A 40 -9.85 14.68 11.58
CA SER A 40 -9.23 14.48 12.89
C SER A 40 -10.22 13.84 13.87
N GLN A 41 -10.10 12.52 14.06
CA GLN A 41 -10.91 11.80 15.02
C GLN A 41 -10.39 12.05 16.45
N VAL A 42 -11.29 12.35 17.38
CA VAL A 42 -10.97 12.46 18.81
C VAL A 42 -10.86 11.05 19.39
N TYR A 43 -9.64 10.54 19.50
CA TYR A 43 -9.41 9.22 20.07
C TYR A 43 -9.47 9.25 21.60
N TRP A 44 -10.05 8.20 22.21
CA TRP A 44 -10.19 8.05 23.68
C TRP A 44 -8.85 8.03 24.44
N TRP A 45 -7.72 7.91 23.75
CA TRP A 45 -6.36 7.92 24.30
C TRP A 45 -5.59 9.23 24.06
N HIS A 46 -6.22 10.23 23.44
CA HIS A 46 -5.59 11.48 23.00
C HIS A 46 -4.88 12.23 24.13
N ASP A 47 -5.44 12.21 25.35
CA ASP A 47 -4.82 12.85 26.53
C ASP A 47 -3.58 12.12 27.06
N LYS A 48 -3.48 10.81 26.80
CA LYS A 48 -2.36 9.99 27.28
C LYS A 48 -1.18 9.99 26.31
N TYR A 49 -1.46 10.09 25.01
CA TYR A 49 -0.48 9.92 23.96
C TYR A 49 -0.74 10.91 22.82
N ARG A 50 0.27 11.70 22.44
CA ARG A 50 0.22 12.53 21.23
C ARG A 50 0.02 11.63 20.01
N PRO A 51 -1.09 11.76 19.26
CA PRO A 51 -1.30 11.04 18.02
C PRO A 51 -0.17 11.31 17.02
N ARG A 52 0.25 10.28 16.30
CA ARG A 52 1.25 10.39 15.24
C ARG A 52 0.74 9.70 13.98
N LYS A 53 0.95 10.33 12.84
CA LYS A 53 0.78 9.66 11.55
C LYS A 53 1.89 8.63 11.35
N PRO A 54 1.57 7.35 11.08
CA PRO A 54 2.59 6.36 10.76
C PRO A 54 3.32 6.72 9.46
N LYS A 55 4.62 6.42 9.41
CA LYS A 55 5.36 6.51 8.14
C LYS A 55 4.95 5.34 7.25
N TYR A 56 4.98 5.53 5.93
CA TYR A 56 4.69 4.46 4.98
C TYR A 56 5.61 4.56 3.76
N PHE A 57 5.81 3.42 3.10
CA PHE A 57 6.53 3.34 1.84
C PHE A 57 5.81 2.35 0.92
N ASN A 58 4.98 2.93 0.05
CA ASN A 58 4.00 2.20 -0.76
C ASN A 58 4.42 2.19 -2.23
N ARG A 59 4.19 1.06 -2.91
CA ARG A 59 4.35 0.94 -4.37
C ARG A 59 3.03 0.54 -5.02
N VAL A 60 2.77 1.10 -6.19
CA VAL A 60 1.73 0.63 -7.10
C VAL A 60 2.39 -0.20 -8.20
N HIS A 61 1.91 -1.43 -8.37
CA HIS A 61 2.34 -2.29 -9.45
C HIS A 61 1.46 -1.99 -10.67
N THR A 62 2.05 -1.40 -11.70
CA THR A 62 1.38 -1.12 -12.97
C THR A 62 1.97 -2.00 -14.07
N GLY A 63 1.18 -2.33 -15.08
CA GLY A 63 1.69 -3.11 -16.20
C GLY A 63 0.75 -3.12 -17.37
N TYR A 64 1.23 -3.70 -18.47
CA TYR A 64 0.46 -3.84 -19.69
C TYR A 64 -0.45 -5.05 -19.63
N GLU A 65 -1.66 -4.92 -20.18
CA GLU A 65 -2.58 -6.03 -20.36
C GLU A 65 -2.79 -6.28 -21.84
N TRP A 66 -2.17 -7.33 -22.38
CA TRP A 66 -2.32 -7.73 -23.78
C TRP A 66 -3.58 -8.56 -24.01
N ASN A 67 -4.75 -7.93 -23.87
CA ASN A 67 -6.02 -8.55 -24.24
C ASN A 67 -6.20 -8.58 -25.78
N LYS A 68 -7.21 -9.30 -26.29
CA LYS A 68 -7.42 -9.45 -27.74
C LYS A 68 -7.60 -8.10 -28.46
N TYR A 69 -8.22 -7.13 -27.81
CA TYR A 69 -8.40 -5.78 -28.35
C TYR A 69 -7.06 -5.02 -28.38
N ASN A 70 -6.29 -5.07 -27.31
CA ASN A 70 -5.01 -4.39 -27.23
C ASN A 70 -4.00 -4.97 -28.22
N GLN A 71 -4.04 -6.28 -28.47
CA GLN A 71 -3.21 -6.94 -29.48
C GLN A 71 -3.52 -6.47 -30.92
N THR A 72 -4.70 -5.91 -31.20
CA THR A 72 -5.04 -5.40 -32.54
C THR A 72 -4.77 -3.91 -32.71
N HIS A 73 -4.57 -3.18 -31.61
CA HIS A 73 -4.44 -1.71 -31.62
C HIS A 73 -3.07 -1.20 -31.12
N TYR A 74 -2.29 -2.05 -30.46
CA TYR A 74 -1.00 -1.73 -29.88
C TYR A 74 0.04 -2.77 -30.28
N ASP A 75 1.29 -2.34 -30.34
CA ASP A 75 2.45 -3.17 -30.65
C ASP A 75 3.54 -2.96 -29.60
N HIS A 76 4.68 -3.64 -29.74
CA HIS A 76 5.75 -3.56 -28.75
C HIS A 76 6.36 -2.15 -28.67
N ASP A 77 6.34 -1.39 -29.76
CA ASP A 77 6.92 -0.05 -29.84
C ASP A 77 5.92 1.02 -29.33
N ASN A 78 4.63 0.74 -29.42
CA ASN A 78 3.52 1.55 -28.95
C ASN A 78 2.61 0.70 -28.04
N PRO A 79 3.07 0.37 -26.82
CA PRO A 79 2.33 -0.50 -25.92
C PRO A 79 1.03 0.16 -25.42
N PRO A 80 0.04 -0.64 -25.00
CA PRO A 80 -1.20 -0.11 -24.44
C PRO A 80 -0.94 0.74 -23.19
N PRO A 81 -1.89 1.60 -22.77
CA PRO A 81 -1.78 2.31 -21.50
C PRO A 81 -1.58 1.33 -20.34
N LYS A 82 -0.66 1.67 -19.41
CA LYS A 82 -0.42 0.86 -18.21
C LYS A 82 -1.65 0.87 -17.33
N ILE A 83 -2.05 -0.30 -16.84
CA ILE A 83 -3.12 -0.45 -15.87
C ILE A 83 -2.56 -0.84 -14.51
N VAL A 84 -3.27 -0.50 -13.44
CA VAL A 84 -2.91 -0.96 -12.10
C VAL A 84 -3.19 -2.46 -11.99
N GLN A 85 -2.16 -3.22 -11.63
CA GLN A 85 -2.20 -4.67 -11.48
C GLN A 85 -2.14 -5.10 -10.02
N GLY A 86 -1.70 -4.24 -9.10
CA GLY A 86 -1.61 -4.55 -7.68
C GLY A 86 -1.05 -3.41 -6.86
N TYR A 87 -0.98 -3.61 -5.56
CA TYR A 87 -0.42 -2.66 -4.60
C TYR A 87 0.48 -3.38 -3.59
N LYS A 88 1.53 -2.68 -3.17
CA LYS A 88 2.44 -3.11 -2.11
C LYS A 88 2.50 -2.01 -1.04
N PHE A 89 1.84 -2.23 0.09
CA PHE A 89 1.88 -1.31 1.23
C PHE A 89 2.92 -1.76 2.25
N ASN A 90 3.78 -0.82 2.68
CA ASN A 90 4.59 -1.00 3.89
C ASN A 90 4.32 0.14 4.83
N ILE A 91 3.70 -0.16 5.96
CA ILE A 91 3.31 0.85 6.95
C ILE A 91 4.12 0.60 8.21
N PHE A 92 4.77 1.65 8.68
CA PHE A 92 5.73 1.60 9.77
C PHE A 92 5.09 2.03 11.07
N TYR A 93 5.28 1.16 12.04
CA TYR A 93 4.60 1.10 13.31
C TYR A 93 5.61 0.73 14.44
N PRO A 94 6.79 1.39 14.52
CA PRO A 94 7.84 1.01 15.47
C PRO A 94 7.46 1.21 16.94
N ASP A 95 6.62 2.21 17.22
CA ASP A 95 6.30 2.69 18.57
C ASP A 95 4.91 2.23 19.06
N LEU A 96 4.38 1.10 18.56
CA LEU A 96 3.13 0.56 19.10
C LEU A 96 3.26 0.29 20.59
N VAL A 97 2.25 0.74 21.35
CA VAL A 97 2.16 0.48 22.80
C VAL A 97 2.08 -1.02 23.06
N ASP A 98 1.27 -1.73 22.27
CA ASP A 98 1.12 -3.18 22.34
C ASP A 98 1.60 -3.81 21.04
N LYS A 99 2.82 -4.37 21.07
CA LYS A 99 3.42 -5.04 19.90
C LYS A 99 2.82 -6.42 19.61
N THR A 100 2.00 -6.95 20.53
CA THR A 100 1.33 -8.25 20.36
C THR A 100 0.09 -8.13 19.46
N LYS A 101 -0.51 -6.93 19.41
CA LYS A 101 -1.67 -6.63 18.57
C LYS A 101 -1.21 -6.08 17.21
N ALA A 102 -1.47 -6.86 16.17
CA ALA A 102 -1.20 -6.42 14.81
C ALA A 102 -2.20 -5.33 14.37
N PRO A 103 -1.75 -4.30 13.64
CA PRO A 103 -2.64 -3.38 12.95
C PRO A 103 -3.54 -4.12 11.95
N THR A 104 -4.76 -3.64 11.77
CA THR A 104 -5.75 -4.24 10.85
C THR A 104 -6.06 -3.28 9.71
N TYR A 105 -6.77 -3.76 8.69
CA TYR A 105 -7.25 -2.90 7.61
C TYR A 105 -8.71 -3.20 7.28
N THR A 106 -9.41 -2.20 6.77
CA THR A 106 -10.78 -2.27 6.28
C THR A 106 -10.86 -1.66 4.88
N ILE A 107 -11.86 -2.10 4.11
CA ILE A 107 -12.11 -1.56 2.77
C ILE A 107 -13.47 -0.88 2.80
N GLU A 108 -13.46 0.42 2.56
CA GLU A 108 -14.64 1.28 2.52
C GLU A 108 -14.92 1.73 1.08
N LYS A 109 -16.18 2.04 0.77
CA LYS A 109 -16.56 2.59 -0.53
C LYS A 109 -16.24 4.09 -0.54
N ASP A 110 -15.53 4.56 -1.57
CA ASP A 110 -15.11 5.97 -1.73
C ASP A 110 -16.25 6.91 -2.22
N GLY A 111 -17.49 6.40 -2.34
CA GLY A 111 -18.62 7.15 -2.90
C GLY A 111 -18.54 7.40 -4.42
N SER A 112 -17.45 7.00 -5.08
CA SER A 112 -17.27 7.00 -6.53
C SER A 112 -18.18 5.97 -7.23
N ASN A 113 -18.16 5.93 -8.57
CA ASN A 113 -18.93 5.01 -9.45
C ASN A 113 -18.58 3.51 -9.28
N GLY A 114 -17.95 3.12 -8.18
CA GLY A 114 -17.53 1.74 -7.89
C GLY A 114 -16.17 1.36 -8.48
N GLU A 115 -15.50 2.27 -9.18
CA GLU A 115 -14.18 2.04 -9.78
C GLU A 115 -13.03 2.05 -8.75
N THR A 116 -13.21 2.81 -7.67
CA THR A 116 -12.22 2.96 -6.59
C THR A 116 -12.84 2.72 -5.22
N CYS A 117 -12.01 2.29 -4.29
CA CYS A 117 -12.36 2.08 -2.89
C CYS A 117 -11.25 2.63 -1.99
N ILE A 118 -11.58 2.85 -0.71
CA ILE A 118 -10.63 3.33 0.29
C ILE A 118 -10.19 2.14 1.12
N ILE A 119 -8.89 1.87 1.18
CA ILE A 119 -8.32 0.97 2.18
C ILE A 119 -7.89 1.80 3.39
N ARG A 120 -8.50 1.55 4.56
CA ARG A 120 -8.15 2.20 5.82
C ARG A 120 -7.38 1.22 6.70
N PHE A 121 -6.22 1.65 7.18
CA PHE A 121 -5.39 0.91 8.11
C PHE A 121 -5.63 1.44 9.51
N HIS A 122 -6.05 0.54 10.39
CA HIS A 122 -6.32 0.81 11.78
C HIS A 122 -5.14 0.37 12.63
N ALA A 123 -4.65 1.30 13.44
CA ALA A 123 -3.58 1.02 14.37
C ALA A 123 -4.08 1.03 15.82
N GLY A 124 -3.23 0.54 16.73
CA GLY A 124 -3.45 0.69 18.16
C GLY A 124 -3.15 2.11 18.66
N PRO A 125 -3.32 2.35 19.98
CA PRO A 125 -3.01 3.64 20.61
C PRO A 125 -1.62 4.16 20.23
N ARG A 126 -1.49 5.48 20.03
CA ARG A 126 -0.33 6.27 19.52
C ARG A 126 -0.38 6.61 18.04
N TYR A 127 -0.96 5.75 17.20
CA TYR A 127 -1.01 5.99 15.76
C TYR A 127 -2.42 6.37 15.32
N GLU A 128 -2.50 7.36 14.44
CA GLU A 128 -3.73 7.66 13.72
C GLU A 128 -3.95 6.64 12.61
N ASP A 129 -5.21 6.39 12.30
CA ASP A 129 -5.58 5.61 11.13
C ASP A 129 -5.09 6.31 9.86
N ILE A 130 -4.67 5.54 8.86
CA ILE A 130 -4.29 6.07 7.54
C ILE A 130 -5.13 5.40 6.47
N ALA A 131 -5.48 6.15 5.44
CA ALA A 131 -6.33 5.66 4.37
C ALA A 131 -5.74 5.99 3.00
N PHE A 132 -5.95 5.06 2.06
CA PHE A 132 -5.48 5.20 0.69
C PHE A 132 -6.60 4.87 -0.29
N ARG A 133 -6.70 5.63 -1.38
CA ARG A 133 -7.60 5.31 -2.48
C ARG A 133 -6.96 4.29 -3.40
N ILE A 134 -7.59 3.13 -3.57
CA ILE A 134 -7.15 2.04 -4.45
C ILE A 134 -8.21 1.70 -5.49
N VAL A 135 -7.81 1.02 -6.56
CA VAL A 135 -8.75 0.48 -7.54
C VAL A 135 -9.60 -0.63 -6.90
N ASN A 136 -10.91 -0.58 -7.10
CA ASN A 136 -11.86 -1.57 -6.60
C ASN A 136 -11.94 -2.76 -7.57
N LYS A 137 -10.92 -3.63 -7.51
CA LYS A 137 -10.88 -4.91 -8.22
C LYS A 137 -10.66 -6.04 -7.21
N GLU A 138 -11.04 -7.26 -7.59
CA GLU A 138 -10.89 -8.42 -6.73
C GLU A 138 -9.43 -8.81 -6.54
N TRP A 139 -9.05 -9.10 -5.30
CA TRP A 139 -7.67 -9.44 -4.94
C TRP A 139 -7.38 -10.93 -5.17
N GLU A 140 -6.17 -11.20 -5.61
CA GLU A 140 -5.59 -12.53 -5.66
C GLU A 140 -4.94 -12.85 -4.31
N TYR A 141 -5.57 -13.73 -3.53
CA TYR A 141 -5.11 -14.12 -2.20
C TYR A 141 -4.06 -15.25 -2.22
N SER A 142 -3.67 -15.74 -3.39
CA SER A 142 -2.65 -16.77 -3.51
C SER A 142 -1.25 -16.25 -3.15
N HIS A 143 -0.60 -16.88 -2.17
CA HIS A 143 0.79 -16.58 -1.82
C HIS A 143 1.75 -16.82 -3.00
N LYS A 144 1.44 -17.79 -3.87
CA LYS A 144 2.21 -18.05 -5.11
C LYS A 144 2.13 -16.91 -6.12
N LYS A 145 1.13 -16.03 -5.98
CA LYS A 145 0.89 -14.86 -6.83
C LYS A 145 1.29 -13.54 -6.16
N GLY A 146 2.04 -13.62 -5.06
CA GLY A 146 2.60 -12.45 -4.38
C GLY A 146 1.73 -11.86 -3.27
N PHE A 147 0.62 -12.53 -2.89
CA PHE A 147 -0.14 -12.10 -1.73
C PHE A 147 0.69 -12.22 -0.45
N LYS A 148 0.74 -11.15 0.35
CA LYS A 148 1.41 -11.11 1.65
C LYS A 148 0.64 -10.18 2.58
N CYS A 149 0.25 -10.67 3.75
CA CYS A 149 -0.35 -9.86 4.80
C CYS A 149 0.29 -10.26 6.14
N THR A 150 1.33 -9.55 6.55
CA THR A 150 2.13 -9.91 7.74
C THR A 150 2.58 -8.68 8.50
N PHE A 151 2.54 -8.73 9.83
CA PHE A 151 3.08 -7.70 10.70
C PHE A 151 4.32 -8.22 11.43
N GLU A 152 5.49 -7.68 11.10
CA GLU A 152 6.77 -8.12 11.68
C GLU A 152 7.67 -6.93 11.97
N ARG A 153 8.34 -6.94 13.13
CA ARG A 153 9.33 -5.93 13.53
C ARG A 153 8.83 -4.48 13.43
N GLY A 154 7.53 -4.27 13.71
CA GLY A 154 6.90 -2.96 13.64
C GLY A 154 6.63 -2.48 12.21
N ILE A 155 6.54 -3.40 11.24
CA ILE A 155 6.20 -3.09 9.85
C ILE A 155 5.03 -3.97 9.44
N LEU A 156 3.95 -3.34 9.00
CA LEU A 156 2.82 -4.01 8.36
C LEU A 156 3.10 -4.10 6.86
N HIS A 157 3.18 -5.33 6.35
CA HIS A 157 3.27 -5.62 4.93
C HIS A 157 1.91 -6.07 4.42
N VAL A 158 1.35 -5.35 3.46
CA VAL A 158 0.13 -5.75 2.74
C VAL A 158 0.38 -5.65 1.24
N TYR A 159 0.68 -6.80 0.62
CA TYR A 159 0.95 -6.93 -0.81
C TYR A 159 -0.16 -7.76 -1.42
N PHE A 160 -0.72 -7.26 -2.50
CA PHE A 160 -1.71 -8.01 -3.26
C PHE A 160 -1.67 -7.58 -4.72
N ASN A 161 -1.99 -8.55 -5.58
CA ASN A 161 -2.26 -8.31 -6.98
C ASN A 161 -3.75 -8.50 -7.24
N PHE A 162 -4.25 -7.91 -8.31
CA PHE A 162 -5.61 -8.14 -8.77
C PHE A 162 -5.72 -9.46 -9.52
N LYS A 163 -6.87 -10.13 -9.37
CA LYS A 163 -7.18 -11.33 -10.15
C LYS A 163 -7.20 -10.98 -11.64
N ARG A 164 -6.53 -11.81 -12.44
CA ARG A 164 -6.57 -11.71 -13.90
C ARG A 164 -7.56 -12.72 -14.44
N TYR A 165 -8.67 -12.22 -14.98
CA TYR A 165 -9.64 -13.05 -15.67
C TYR A 165 -9.16 -13.32 -17.09
N ARG A 166 -8.68 -14.54 -17.34
CA ARG A 166 -8.46 -14.99 -18.72
C ARG A 166 -9.80 -15.43 -19.29
N TYR A 167 -10.31 -14.69 -20.26
CA TYR A 167 -11.45 -15.14 -21.04
C TYR A 167 -11.09 -16.46 -21.73
N ARG A 168 -11.79 -17.54 -21.39
CA ARG A 168 -11.74 -18.83 -22.09
C ARG A 168 -12.92 -18.88 -23.05
N ARG A 169 -12.62 -19.08 -24.34
CA ARG A 169 -13.61 -19.37 -25.38
C ARG A 169 -14.03 -20.83 -25.29
#